data_AF-A0A957BC94-F1
#
_entry.id   AF-A0A957BC94-F1
#
_cell.length_a   1.000
_cell.length_b   1.000
_cell.length_c   1.000
_cell.angle_alpha   90.00
_cell.angle_beta   90.00
_cell.angle_gamma   90.00
#
_symmetry.space_group_name_H-M   'P 1'
#
loop_
_entity.id
_entity.type
_entity.pdbx_description
1 polymer ?
#
loop_
_entity_poly.entity_id
_entity_poly.type
_entity_poly.pdbx_seq_one_letter_code
_entity_poly.pdbx_strand_id
1 'polypeptide(L)'
;DFPPAEVPIISLGVRGPKSLQLAGRVTNGTLLAEFASPEYVAWAREQIKLGQEAASKANEPHRLTVYAFCVVDEDREAAFAKVRPSIAGAIANRHMDFYLEPLGLLDAANKLAEGGREYVERHLPDEWISKLAVVGTPQECKASIEALVQAGADSVVLVPLEPDDRALQTYMQSLLPLFD
;
A
#
# COMPACT_ATOMS: atom_id res chain seq x y z
N ASP A 1 29.65 -17.52 -16.88
CA ASP A 1 28.56 -18.51 -17.01
C ASP A 1 28.39 -19.33 -15.74
N PHE A 2 27.83 -18.71 -14.69
CA PHE A 2 27.45 -19.35 -13.43
C PHE A 2 25.99 -18.97 -13.12
N PRO A 3 25.00 -19.48 -13.87
CA PRO A 3 23.61 -19.20 -13.55
C PRO A 3 23.29 -19.76 -12.14
N PRO A 4 22.43 -19.07 -11.37
CA PRO A 4 22.07 -19.55 -10.04
C PRO A 4 21.40 -20.93 -10.15
N ALA A 5 21.66 -21.79 -9.16
CA ALA A 5 21.11 -23.14 -9.13
C ALA A 5 19.58 -23.15 -9.03
N GLU A 6 19.01 -22.10 -8.43
CA GLU A 6 17.58 -21.85 -8.37
C GLU A 6 17.27 -20.51 -9.05
N VAL A 7 16.25 -20.50 -9.91
CA VAL A 7 15.79 -19.27 -10.56
C VAL A 7 15.14 -18.38 -9.50
N PRO A 8 15.58 -17.12 -9.33
CA PRO A 8 15.00 -16.23 -8.34
C PRO A 8 13.56 -15.89 -8.70
N ILE A 9 12.72 -15.70 -7.67
CA ILE A 9 11.39 -15.13 -7.81
C ILE A 9 11.53 -13.71 -8.35
N ILE A 10 10.82 -13.40 -9.43
CA ILE A 10 10.79 -12.06 -10.02
C ILE A 10 9.47 -11.38 -9.66
N SER A 11 9.55 -10.13 -9.20
CA SER A 11 8.40 -9.27 -8.94
C SER A 11 8.46 -7.99 -9.76
N LEU A 12 7.32 -7.49 -10.24
CA LEU A 12 7.22 -6.18 -10.90
C LEU A 12 6.59 -5.15 -9.97
N GLY A 13 7.22 -3.97 -9.87
CA GLY A 13 6.63 -2.78 -9.26
C GLY A 13 5.73 -2.04 -10.25
N VAL A 14 4.42 -2.28 -10.18
CA VAL A 14 3.45 -1.81 -11.19
C VAL A 14 2.13 -1.41 -10.53
N ARG A 15 1.37 -0.52 -11.19
CA ARG A 15 0.15 0.08 -10.61
C ARG A 15 -1.06 0.14 -11.56
N GLY A 16 -0.84 0.11 -12.87
CA GLY A 16 -1.93 0.23 -13.86
C GLY A 16 -2.51 -1.13 -14.23
N PRO A 17 -3.75 -1.19 -14.75
CA PRO A 17 -4.42 -2.47 -15.05
C PRO A 17 -3.61 -3.31 -16.06
N LYS A 18 -3.10 -2.69 -17.13
CA LYS A 18 -2.30 -3.39 -18.14
C LYS A 18 -0.98 -3.93 -17.59
N SER A 19 -0.33 -3.19 -16.68
CA SER A 19 0.95 -3.60 -16.10
C SER A 19 0.77 -4.63 -14.98
N LEU A 20 -0.35 -4.59 -14.26
CA LEU A 20 -0.76 -5.63 -13.32
C LEU A 20 -1.10 -6.95 -14.03
N GLN A 21 -1.87 -6.89 -15.13
CA GLN A 21 -2.13 -8.06 -15.98
C GLN A 21 -0.83 -8.60 -16.61
N LEU A 22 0.08 -7.72 -17.02
CA LEU A 22 1.40 -8.15 -17.50
C LEU A 22 2.17 -8.90 -16.40
N ALA A 23 2.18 -8.39 -15.17
CA ALA A 23 2.85 -9.05 -14.04
C ALA A 23 2.27 -10.44 -13.80
N GLY A 24 0.95 -10.58 -13.69
CA GLY A 24 0.29 -11.89 -13.54
C GLY A 24 0.60 -12.87 -14.68
N ARG A 25 0.90 -12.38 -15.88
CA ARG A 25 1.26 -13.24 -17.02
C ARG A 25 2.71 -13.72 -17.00
N VAL A 26 3.65 -12.90 -16.53
CA VAL A 26 5.09 -13.11 -16.81
C VAL A 26 5.98 -13.19 -15.58
N THR A 27 5.48 -12.89 -14.38
CA THR A 27 6.29 -12.89 -13.14
C THR A 27 5.68 -13.75 -12.05
N ASN A 28 6.41 -13.90 -10.94
CA ASN A 28 5.99 -14.66 -9.76
C ASN A 28 5.37 -13.78 -8.69
N GLY A 29 5.47 -12.46 -8.85
CA GLY A 29 4.96 -11.51 -7.89
C GLY A 29 4.78 -10.10 -8.43
N THR A 30 4.12 -9.29 -7.61
CA THR A 30 3.86 -7.87 -7.82
C THR A 30 4.17 -7.13 -6.53
N LEU A 31 4.78 -5.96 -6.68
CA LEU A 31 5.06 -5.01 -5.61
C LEU A 31 4.14 -3.81 -5.81
N LEU A 32 3.29 -3.53 -4.83
CA LEU A 32 2.52 -2.29 -4.77
C LEU A 32 3.28 -1.33 -3.85
N ALA A 33 3.54 -0.13 -4.35
CA ALA A 33 4.14 0.94 -3.55
C ALA A 33 3.11 1.48 -2.54
N GLU A 34 3.57 2.40 -1.70
CA GLU A 34 2.76 3.03 -0.66
C GLU A 34 1.47 3.66 -1.23
N PHE A 35 0.50 3.86 -0.33
CA PHE A 35 -0.84 4.35 -0.59
C PHE A 35 -1.83 3.35 -1.22
N ALA A 36 -1.44 2.09 -1.41
CA ALA A 36 -2.36 1.04 -1.80
C ALA A 36 -3.36 0.75 -0.67
N SER A 37 -4.59 1.24 -0.79
CA SER A 37 -5.67 0.91 0.14
C SER A 37 -6.10 -0.56 0.03
N PRO A 38 -6.76 -1.14 1.05
CA PRO A 38 -7.32 -2.49 0.95
C PRO A 38 -8.19 -2.69 -0.31
N GLU A 39 -9.01 -1.70 -0.67
CA GLU A 39 -9.83 -1.76 -1.88
C GLU A 39 -8.98 -1.81 -3.16
N TYR A 40 -7.90 -1.04 -3.22
CA TYR A 40 -6.97 -1.09 -4.34
C TYR A 40 -6.20 -2.42 -4.41
N VAL A 41 -5.79 -2.97 -3.26
CA VAL A 41 -5.11 -4.28 -3.18
C VAL A 41 -6.01 -5.38 -3.74
N ALA A 42 -7.28 -5.41 -3.34
CA ALA A 42 -8.26 -6.37 -3.85
C ALA A 42 -8.46 -6.21 -5.37
N TRP A 43 -8.64 -4.98 -5.85
CA TRP A 43 -8.74 -4.69 -7.29
C TRP A 43 -7.48 -5.09 -8.05
N ALA A 44 -6.29 -4.83 -7.52
CA ALA A 44 -5.02 -5.19 -8.14
C ALA A 44 -4.86 -6.70 -8.23
N ARG A 45 -5.29 -7.45 -7.21
CA ARG A 45 -5.33 -8.92 -7.21
C ARG A 45 -6.20 -9.46 -8.35
N GLU A 46 -7.35 -8.83 -8.62
CA GLU A 46 -8.21 -9.20 -9.76
C GLU A 46 -7.49 -8.95 -11.10
N GLN A 47 -6.81 -7.82 -11.27
CA GLN A 47 -6.06 -7.53 -12.51
C GLN A 47 -4.92 -8.52 -12.73
N ILE A 48 -4.20 -8.89 -11.68
CA ILE A 48 -3.15 -9.92 -11.73
C ILE A 48 -3.74 -11.26 -12.17
N LYS A 49 -4.88 -11.65 -11.59
CA LYS A 49 -5.57 -12.90 -11.92
C LYS A 49 -5.97 -12.98 -13.39
N LEU A 50 -6.48 -11.88 -13.97
CA LEU A 50 -6.77 -11.81 -15.42
C LEU A 50 -5.51 -12.06 -16.27
N GLY A 51 -4.36 -11.55 -15.83
CA GLY A 51 -3.06 -11.83 -16.44
C GLY A 51 -2.65 -13.30 -16.39
N GLN A 52 -2.85 -13.94 -15.23
CA GLN A 52 -2.59 -15.36 -15.03
C GLN A 52 -3.52 -16.23 -15.89
N GLU A 53 -4.81 -15.92 -15.93
CA GLU A 53 -5.81 -16.62 -16.74
C GLU A 53 -5.46 -16.56 -18.24
N ALA A 54 -5.09 -15.38 -18.74
CA ALA A 54 -4.65 -15.20 -20.13
C ALA A 54 -3.38 -16.01 -20.46
N ALA A 55 -2.58 -16.39 -19.46
CA ALA A 55 -1.39 -17.21 -19.57
C ALA A 55 -1.65 -18.71 -19.35
N SER A 56 -2.90 -19.13 -19.06
CA SER A 56 -3.25 -20.47 -18.56
C SER A 56 -2.54 -20.84 -17.24
N LYS A 57 -2.33 -19.85 -16.36
CA LYS A 57 -1.61 -19.94 -15.08
C LYS A 57 -2.48 -19.60 -13.87
N ALA A 58 -3.81 -19.70 -13.98
CA ALA A 58 -4.75 -19.24 -12.95
C ALA A 58 -4.53 -19.86 -11.55
N ASN A 59 -3.88 -21.03 -11.46
CA ASN A 59 -3.59 -21.73 -10.23
C ASN A 59 -2.12 -21.60 -9.78
N GLU A 60 -1.27 -20.89 -10.53
CA GLU A 60 0.10 -20.63 -10.10
C GLU A 60 0.10 -19.57 -8.97
N PRO A 61 0.95 -19.72 -7.94
CA PRO A 61 1.07 -18.72 -6.89
C PRO A 61 1.66 -17.43 -7.46
N HIS A 62 1.10 -16.29 -7.03
CA HIS A 62 1.61 -14.96 -7.38
C HIS A 62 1.70 -14.09 -6.12
N ARG A 63 2.92 -13.83 -5.65
CA ARG A 63 3.13 -13.08 -4.40
C ARG A 63 2.81 -11.59 -4.60
N LEU A 64 1.84 -11.08 -3.86
CA LEU A 64 1.52 -9.65 -3.79
C LEU A 64 2.10 -9.05 -2.52
N THR A 65 3.15 -8.26 -2.69
CA THR A 65 3.78 -7.52 -1.59
C THR A 65 3.33 -6.07 -1.62
N VAL A 66 2.84 -5.56 -0.50
CA VAL A 66 2.36 -4.18 -0.34
C VAL A 66 3.31 -3.42 0.57
N TYR A 67 3.85 -2.32 0.08
CA TYR A 67 4.61 -1.37 0.90
C TYR A 67 3.62 -0.39 1.50
N ALA A 68 3.74 -0.12 2.80
CA ALA A 68 2.85 0.81 3.49
C ALA A 68 3.66 1.71 4.41
N PHE A 69 3.46 3.03 4.30
CA PHE A 69 3.96 3.94 5.32
C PHE A 69 3.39 3.54 6.67
N CYS A 70 4.27 3.47 7.67
CA CYS A 70 3.92 3.09 9.02
C CYS A 70 4.32 4.17 10.01
N VAL A 71 3.37 4.54 10.88
CA VAL A 71 3.58 5.44 12.01
C VAL A 71 2.77 4.92 13.19
N VAL A 72 3.46 4.39 14.18
CA VAL A 72 2.84 3.84 15.40
C VAL A 72 3.08 4.82 16.55
N ASP A 73 2.01 5.18 17.24
CA ASP A 73 2.07 6.04 18.44
C ASP A 73 0.90 5.68 19.36
N GLU A 74 1.08 5.74 20.68
CA GLU A 74 -0.03 5.55 21.63
C GLU A 74 -1.03 6.71 21.54
N ASP A 75 -0.59 7.89 21.11
CA ASP A 75 -1.46 9.01 20.75
C ASP A 75 -1.81 8.96 19.26
N ARG A 76 -3.05 8.52 18.97
CA ARG A 76 -3.60 8.47 17.61
C ARG A 76 -3.48 9.79 16.87
N GLU A 77 -3.79 10.91 17.51
CA GLU A 77 -3.78 12.22 16.85
C GLU A 77 -2.36 12.63 16.47
N ALA A 78 -1.39 12.33 17.34
CA ALA A 78 0.03 12.55 17.04
C ALA A 78 0.52 11.70 15.85
N ALA A 79 0.11 10.44 15.76
CA ALA A 79 0.43 9.58 14.62
C ALA A 79 -0.17 10.12 13.31
N PHE A 80 -1.44 10.52 13.34
CA PHE A 80 -2.16 11.04 12.18
C PHE A 80 -1.57 12.35 11.69
N ALA A 81 -1.20 13.25 12.61
CA ALA A 81 -0.54 14.51 12.30
C ALA A 81 0.79 14.30 11.56
N LYS A 82 1.56 13.26 11.88
CA LYS A 82 2.85 12.96 11.21
C LYS A 82 2.68 12.54 9.75
N VAL A 83 1.67 11.72 9.43
CA VAL A 83 1.50 11.18 8.06
C VAL A 83 0.69 12.10 7.14
N ARG A 84 -0.19 12.93 7.71
CA ARG A 84 -1.11 13.81 6.99
C ARG A 84 -0.42 14.69 5.93
N PRO A 85 0.72 15.37 6.20
CA PRO A 85 1.38 16.21 5.20
C PRO A 85 1.88 15.43 3.96
N SER A 86 2.26 14.16 4.16
CA SER A 86 2.75 13.28 3.09
C SER A 86 1.63 12.82 2.18
N ILE A 87 0.50 12.38 2.75
CA ILE A 87 -0.71 12.01 1.98
C ILE A 87 -1.29 13.25 1.28
N ALA A 88 -1.37 14.37 1.98
CA ALA A 88 -1.84 15.62 1.39
C ALA A 88 -0.98 16.07 0.20
N GLY A 89 0.34 15.94 0.33
CA GLY A 89 1.28 16.19 -0.77
C GLY A 89 1.09 15.21 -1.93
N ALA A 90 0.84 13.93 -1.67
CA ALA A 90 0.62 12.92 -2.71
C ALA A 90 -0.68 13.16 -3.49
N ILE A 91 -1.75 13.59 -2.82
CA ILE A 91 -3.01 13.99 -3.46
C ILE A 91 -2.83 15.29 -4.25
N ALA A 92 -2.25 16.34 -3.64
CA ALA A 92 -2.06 17.64 -4.29
C ALA A 92 -1.20 17.55 -5.56
N ASN A 93 -0.18 16.67 -5.55
CA ASN A 93 0.70 16.44 -6.70
C ASN A 93 0.21 15.33 -7.65
N ARG A 94 -1.01 14.79 -7.44
CA ARG A 94 -1.62 13.77 -8.30
C ARG A 94 -0.80 12.48 -8.42
N HIS A 95 0.05 12.18 -7.44
CA HIS A 95 0.85 10.96 -7.40
C HIS A 95 -0.01 9.71 -7.16
N MET A 96 -1.24 9.91 -6.67
CA MET A 96 -2.16 8.84 -6.29
C MET A 96 -3.20 8.50 -7.34
N ASP A 97 -3.23 9.20 -8.48
CA ASP A 97 -4.29 9.03 -9.48
C ASP A 97 -4.46 7.56 -9.92
N PHE A 98 -3.36 6.83 -10.10
CA PHE A 98 -3.38 5.40 -10.47
C PHE A 98 -3.98 4.48 -9.40
N TYR A 99 -4.01 4.89 -8.13
CA TYR A 99 -4.67 4.16 -7.05
C TYR A 99 -6.14 4.53 -6.92
N LEU A 100 -6.49 5.78 -7.20
CA LEU A 100 -7.82 6.34 -6.96
C LEU A 100 -8.76 6.18 -8.16
N GLU A 101 -8.23 6.20 -9.39
CA GLU A 101 -9.01 6.03 -10.61
C GLU A 101 -9.76 4.69 -10.66
N PRO A 102 -9.14 3.53 -10.38
CA PRO A 102 -9.86 2.26 -10.43
C PRO A 102 -10.96 2.12 -9.37
N LEU A 103 -10.87 2.93 -8.30
CA LEU A 103 -11.83 2.96 -7.20
C LEU A 103 -12.93 4.03 -7.39
N GLY A 104 -12.89 4.81 -8.48
CA GLY A 104 -13.84 5.89 -8.72
C GLY A 104 -13.67 7.09 -7.77
N LEU A 105 -12.52 7.23 -7.12
CA LEU A 105 -12.23 8.29 -6.14
C LEU A 105 -11.48 9.48 -6.73
N LEU A 106 -11.06 9.39 -7.99
CA LEU A 106 -10.23 10.40 -8.65
C LEU A 106 -10.88 11.79 -8.66
N ASP A 107 -12.20 11.88 -8.92
CA ASP A 107 -12.91 13.17 -8.94
C ASP A 107 -12.94 13.84 -7.57
N ALA A 108 -13.12 13.07 -6.49
CA ALA A 108 -13.11 13.59 -5.14
C ALA A 108 -11.71 14.10 -4.75
N ALA A 109 -10.66 13.35 -5.11
CA ALA A 109 -9.29 13.75 -4.86
C ALA A 109 -8.87 14.99 -5.68
N ASN A 110 -9.29 15.08 -6.95
CA ASN A 110 -9.02 16.25 -7.80
C ASN A 110 -9.68 17.51 -7.23
N LYS A 111 -10.95 17.42 -6.80
CA LYS A 111 -11.64 18.55 -6.15
C LYS A 111 -10.92 19.01 -4.89
N LEU A 112 -10.41 18.07 -4.09
CA LEU A 112 -9.62 18.41 -2.90
C LEU A 112 -8.29 19.09 -3.30
N ALA A 113 -7.62 18.58 -4.33
CA ALA A 113 -6.35 19.09 -4.83
C ALA A 113 -6.43 20.49 -5.44
N GLU A 114 -7.59 20.91 -5.98
CA GLU A 114 -7.82 22.28 -6.49
C GLU A 114 -7.57 23.37 -5.45
N GLY A 115 -7.77 23.06 -4.16
CA GLY A 115 -7.46 23.97 -3.06
C GLY A 115 -5.97 24.11 -2.73
N GLY A 116 -5.10 23.31 -3.35
CA GLY A 116 -3.67 23.25 -3.08
C GLY A 116 -3.31 22.47 -1.81
N ARG A 117 -2.02 22.22 -1.61
CA ARG A 117 -1.51 21.32 -0.55
C ARG A 117 -2.02 21.66 0.86
N GLU A 118 -1.98 22.93 1.25
CA GLU A 118 -2.44 23.34 2.59
C GLU A 118 -3.94 23.10 2.80
N TYR A 119 -4.74 23.31 1.76
CA TYR A 119 -6.17 23.04 1.80
C TYR A 119 -6.43 21.54 1.93
N VAL A 120 -5.75 20.73 1.12
CA VAL A 120 -5.81 19.26 1.20
C VAL A 120 -5.47 18.81 2.62
N GLU A 121 -4.38 19.30 3.20
CA GLU A 121 -3.93 18.90 4.53
C GLU A 121 -5.00 19.14 5.60
N ARG A 122 -5.63 20.33 5.59
CA ARG A 122 -6.69 20.71 6.54
C ARG A 122 -8.00 19.96 6.36
N HIS A 123 -8.31 19.53 5.14
CA HIS A 123 -9.61 18.94 4.80
C HIS A 123 -9.54 17.44 4.45
N LEU A 124 -8.36 16.83 4.50
CA LEU A 124 -8.16 15.40 4.28
C LEU A 124 -8.85 14.60 5.39
N PRO A 125 -9.85 13.75 5.07
CA PRO A 125 -10.53 12.96 6.09
C PRO A 125 -9.61 11.90 6.72
N ASP A 126 -9.76 11.66 8.02
CA ASP A 126 -9.01 10.63 8.74
C ASP A 126 -9.27 9.22 8.22
N GLU A 127 -10.45 8.98 7.66
CA GLU A 127 -10.77 7.71 7.00
C GLU A 127 -9.81 7.45 5.83
N TRP A 128 -9.47 8.48 5.05
CA TRP A 128 -8.52 8.35 3.95
C TRP A 128 -7.12 8.06 4.50
N ILE A 129 -6.71 8.76 5.55
CA ILE A 129 -5.42 8.52 6.20
C ILE A 129 -5.31 7.06 6.67
N SER A 130 -6.35 6.55 7.34
CA SER A 130 -6.40 5.18 7.88
C SER A 130 -6.35 4.10 6.80
N LYS A 131 -6.82 4.41 5.59
CA LYS A 131 -6.79 3.48 4.43
C LYS A 131 -5.49 3.54 3.64
N LEU A 132 -4.80 4.67 3.65
CA LEU A 132 -3.64 4.94 2.79
C LEU A 132 -2.30 4.72 3.49
N ALA A 133 -2.32 4.50 4.82
CA ALA A 133 -1.15 4.20 5.63
C ALA A 133 -1.49 3.25 6.79
N VAL A 134 -0.49 2.57 7.34
CA VAL A 134 -0.59 1.84 8.61
C VAL A 134 -0.27 2.82 9.74
N VAL A 135 -1.28 3.48 10.29
CA VAL A 135 -1.09 4.62 11.20
C VAL A 135 -2.08 4.61 12.36
N GLY A 136 -1.59 4.98 13.54
CA GLY A 136 -2.39 5.14 14.75
C GLY A 136 -1.79 4.39 15.94
N THR A 137 -2.66 3.97 16.84
CA THR A 137 -2.30 3.09 17.95
C THR A 137 -1.80 1.73 17.46
N PRO A 138 -1.06 0.95 18.28
CA PRO A 138 -0.62 -0.39 17.90
C PRO A 138 -1.77 -1.29 17.40
N GLN A 139 -2.95 -1.21 18.02
CA GLN A 139 -4.13 -1.99 17.64
C GLN A 139 -4.73 -1.51 16.31
N GLU A 140 -4.73 -0.21 16.05
CA GLU A 140 -5.19 0.33 14.76
C GLU A 140 -4.24 -0.05 13.63
N CYS A 141 -2.92 0.00 13.88
CA CYS A 141 -1.91 -0.46 12.94
C CYS A 141 -2.06 -1.96 12.65
N LYS A 142 -2.32 -2.79 13.68
CA LYS A 142 -2.64 -4.20 13.51
C LYS A 142 -3.85 -4.40 12.60
N ALA A 143 -4.94 -3.69 12.87
CA ALA A 143 -6.16 -3.77 12.07
C ALA A 143 -5.91 -3.36 10.60
N SER A 144 -5.12 -2.32 10.34
CA SER A 144 -4.74 -1.91 8.98
C SER A 144 -3.93 -3.00 8.26
N ILE A 145 -2.97 -3.64 8.94
CA ILE A 145 -2.19 -4.76 8.38
C ILE A 145 -3.11 -5.94 8.06
N GLU A 146 -4.01 -6.31 8.97
CA GLU A 146 -4.97 -7.39 8.75
C GLU A 146 -5.92 -7.09 7.59
N ALA A 147 -6.36 -5.84 7.44
CA ALA A 147 -7.20 -5.42 6.32
C ALA A 147 -6.48 -5.56 4.97
N LEU A 148 -5.19 -5.22 4.90
CA LEU A 148 -4.37 -5.43 3.69
C LEU A 148 -4.23 -6.92 3.37
N VAL A 149 -3.99 -7.76 4.38
CA VAL A 149 -3.91 -9.23 4.21
C VAL A 149 -5.25 -9.80 3.74
N GLN A 150 -6.35 -9.39 4.34
CA GLN A 150 -7.71 -9.81 3.94
C GLN A 150 -8.08 -9.36 2.53
N ALA A 151 -7.61 -8.19 2.10
CA ALA A 151 -7.73 -7.72 0.73
C ALA A 151 -6.89 -8.52 -0.27
N GLY A 152 -5.99 -9.37 0.23
CA GLY A 152 -5.18 -10.28 -0.58
C GLY A 152 -3.72 -9.89 -0.67
N ALA A 153 -3.15 -9.09 0.23
CA ALA A 153 -1.70 -8.99 0.35
C ALA A 153 -1.11 -10.27 0.95
N ASP A 154 -0.06 -10.82 0.34
CA ASP A 154 0.70 -11.96 0.92
C ASP A 154 1.79 -11.48 1.88
N SER A 155 2.19 -10.21 1.77
CA SER A 155 3.26 -9.61 2.56
C SER A 155 3.02 -8.11 2.67
N VAL A 156 3.05 -7.57 3.88
CA VAL A 156 3.00 -6.12 4.12
C VAL A 156 4.37 -5.67 4.61
N VAL A 157 5.01 -4.77 3.88
CA VAL A 157 6.30 -4.17 4.23
C VAL A 157 6.04 -2.82 4.87
N LEU A 158 6.38 -2.69 6.15
CA LEU A 158 6.23 -1.45 6.90
C LEU A 158 7.40 -0.52 6.60
N VAL A 159 7.09 0.65 6.06
CA VAL A 159 8.07 1.67 5.68
C VAL A 159 7.99 2.82 6.68
N PRO A 160 9.02 3.07 7.51
CA PRO A 160 9.06 4.25 8.36
C PRO A 160 8.92 5.52 7.52
N LEU A 161 8.05 6.44 7.96
CA LEU A 161 7.93 7.75 7.31
C LEU A 161 9.23 8.57 7.45
N GLU A 162 9.88 8.43 8.60
CA GLU A 162 11.20 8.95 8.89
C GLU A 162 12.12 7.76 9.23
N PRO A 163 13.13 7.45 8.40
CA PRO A 163 13.99 6.31 8.63
C PRO A 163 15.01 6.63 9.72
N ASP A 164 14.69 6.30 10.96
CA ASP A 164 15.64 6.24 12.07
C ASP A 164 15.57 4.88 12.79
N ASP A 165 16.61 4.55 13.58
CA ASP A 165 16.68 3.29 14.33
C ASP A 165 15.54 3.15 15.35
N ARG A 166 14.88 4.25 15.73
CA ARG A 166 13.79 4.25 16.71
C ARG A 166 12.52 3.68 16.11
N ALA A 167 12.21 4.00 14.86
CA ALA A 167 11.03 3.47 14.19
C ALA A 167 11.02 1.93 14.17
N LEU A 168 12.16 1.31 13.87
CA LEU A 168 12.30 -0.16 13.88
C LEU A 168 12.11 -0.73 15.29
N GLN A 169 12.71 -0.12 16.31
CA GLN A 169 12.52 -0.54 17.71
C GLN A 169 11.05 -0.44 18.14
N THR A 170 10.36 0.63 17.76
CA THR A 170 8.92 0.80 18.03
C THR A 170 8.11 -0.32 17.37
N TYR A 171 8.39 -0.68 16.11
CA TYR A 171 7.67 -1.79 15.47
C TYR A 171 7.92 -3.12 16.17
N MET A 172 9.16 -3.36 16.58
CA MET A 172 9.53 -4.60 17.27
C MET A 172 8.89 -4.72 18.66
N GLN A 173 8.73 -3.61 19.38
CA GLN A 173 8.19 -3.61 20.74
C GLN A 173 6.67 -3.50 20.78
N SER A 174 6.07 -2.73 19.87
CA SER A 174 4.65 -2.39 19.92
C SER A 174 3.80 -3.16 18.91
N LEU A 175 4.34 -3.53 17.73
CA LEU A 175 3.57 -4.22 16.69
C LEU A 175 3.85 -5.72 16.63
N LEU A 176 5.11 -6.15 16.60
CA LEU A 176 5.45 -7.58 16.45
C LEU A 176 4.76 -8.48 17.48
N PRO A 177 4.64 -8.11 18.78
CA PRO A 177 3.96 -8.97 19.77
C PRO A 177 2.45 -9.16 19.53
N LEU A 178 1.85 -8.40 18.61
CA LEU A 178 0.43 -8.49 18.28
C LEU A 178 0.12 -9.51 17.17
N PHE A 179 1.15 -10.10 16.57
CA PHE A 179 1.04 -11.12 15.53
C PHE A 179 1.65 -12.43 16.05
N ASP A 180 0.91 -13.52 15.88
CA ASP A 180 1.33 -14.88 16.25
C ASP A 180 2.30 -15.49 15.22
#